data_AF-A0A350DGR5-F1
#
_entry.id   AF-A0A350DGR5-F1
#
_cell.length_a   1.000
_cell.length_b   1.000
_cell.length_c   1.000
_cell.angle_alpha   90.00
_cell.angle_beta   90.00
_cell.angle_gamma   90.00
#
_symmetry.space_group_name_H-M   'P 1'
#
loop_
_entity.id
_entity.type
_entity.pdbx_description
1 polymer ?
#
loop_
_entity_poly.entity_id
_entity_poly.type
_entity_poly.pdbx_seq_one_letter_code
_entity_poly.pdbx_strand_id
1 'polypeptide(L)'
;RINDPGGDAATFAHLLEFDSVHGQWAPGQGMAARQDAIVIDGHEVAFSTHKTIAESDWSSCDVVIECSGKMKSTDKLNAYLDQGVGRVVVSAPVKEEGVLNVVVGVNDHLFEPAKHRIVTAASCTTNCLAPVVKV
;
A
#
# COMPACT_ATOMS: atom_id res chain seq x y z
N ARG A 1 4.86 3.74 8.30
CA ARG A 1 5.95 2.75 8.26
C ARG A 1 5.91 1.99 6.94
N ILE A 2 7.02 1.40 6.53
CA ILE A 2 7.19 0.60 5.29
C ILE A 2 7.68 -0.80 5.68
N ASN A 3 7.30 -1.82 4.93
CA ASN A 3 7.82 -3.17 5.08
C ASN A 3 8.08 -3.82 3.72
N ASP A 4 9.28 -4.33 3.49
CA ASP A 4 9.57 -5.19 2.35
C ASP A 4 10.73 -6.16 2.65
N PRO A 5 10.52 -7.49 2.59
CA PRO A 5 11.56 -8.49 2.85
C PRO A 5 12.56 -8.68 1.70
N GLY A 6 12.45 -7.92 0.60
CA GLY A 6 13.27 -8.04 -0.61
C GLY A 6 14.62 -7.34 -0.58
N GLY A 7 14.94 -6.59 0.48
CA GLY A 7 16.17 -5.81 0.61
C GLY A 7 16.23 -5.08 1.95
N ASP A 8 17.27 -4.26 2.15
CA ASP A 8 17.42 -3.41 3.34
C ASP A 8 17.00 -1.96 3.07
N ALA A 9 16.97 -1.14 4.12
CA ALA A 9 16.60 0.27 4.01
C ALA A 9 17.49 1.04 3.03
N ALA A 10 18.79 0.69 2.93
CA ALA A 10 19.71 1.30 1.97
C ALA A 10 19.32 0.99 0.53
N THR A 11 18.97 -0.27 0.25
CA THR A 11 18.47 -0.71 -1.06
C THR A 11 17.20 0.06 -1.42
N PHE A 12 16.21 0.11 -0.52
CA PHE A 12 14.95 0.79 -0.83
C PHE A 12 15.06 2.32 -0.88
N ALA A 13 15.96 2.94 -0.11
CA ALA A 13 16.28 4.36 -0.26
C ALA A 13 16.83 4.66 -1.66
N HIS A 14 17.73 3.81 -2.16
CA HIS A 14 18.26 3.94 -3.51
C HIS A 14 17.18 3.74 -4.58
N LEU A 15 16.35 2.70 -4.46
CA LEU A 15 15.26 2.44 -5.40
C LEU A 15 14.20 3.55 -5.40
N LEU A 16 13.98 4.22 -4.27
CA LEU A 16 13.08 5.36 -4.18
C LEU A 16 13.69 6.63 -4.79
N GLU A 17 15.02 6.81 -4.67
CA GLU A 17 15.71 7.97 -5.24
C GLU A 17 15.84 7.87 -6.77
N PHE A 18 16.01 6.67 -7.31
CA PHE A 18 16.30 6.45 -8.73
C PHE A 18 15.30 5.49 -9.38
N ASP A 19 14.40 6.04 -10.19
CA ASP A 19 13.46 5.28 -11.00
C ASP A 19 13.81 5.38 -12.49
N SER A 20 13.90 4.25 -13.18
CA SER A 20 14.28 4.20 -14.60
C SER A 20 13.23 4.81 -15.54
N VAL A 21 11.96 4.86 -15.13
CA VAL A 21 10.82 5.36 -15.93
C VAL A 21 10.48 6.78 -15.51
N HIS A 22 10.45 7.05 -14.21
CA HIS A 22 10.03 8.33 -13.65
C HIS A 22 11.21 9.29 -13.34
N GLY A 23 12.44 8.82 -13.46
CA GLY A 23 13.66 9.59 -13.23
C GLY A 23 14.10 9.60 -11.77
N GLN A 24 15.00 10.53 -11.45
CA GLN A 24 15.44 10.74 -10.07
C GLN A 24 14.37 11.51 -9.27
N TRP A 25 14.28 11.24 -7.97
CA TRP A 25 13.48 12.01 -7.01
C TRP A 25 13.89 13.49 -7.00
N ALA A 26 13.11 14.34 -7.69
CA ALA A 26 13.34 15.77 -7.83
C ALA A 26 11.99 16.53 -7.88
N PRO A 27 11.86 17.72 -7.28
CA PRO A 27 12.91 18.57 -6.70
C PRO A 27 13.19 18.31 -5.19
N GLY A 28 13.01 17.09 -4.71
CA GLY A 28 13.24 16.73 -3.31
C GLY A 28 14.69 16.91 -2.82
N GLN A 29 14.88 16.81 -1.50
CA GLN A 29 16.18 16.87 -0.84
C GLN A 29 16.96 15.53 -0.91
N GLY A 30 16.31 14.46 -1.36
CA GLY A 30 16.93 13.16 -1.61
C GLY A 30 16.60 12.13 -0.53
N MET A 31 17.16 10.93 -0.70
CA MET A 31 16.91 9.79 0.17
C MET A 31 18.14 9.47 1.01
N ALA A 32 17.92 9.03 2.24
CA ALA A 32 18.96 8.42 3.07
C ALA A 32 18.41 7.20 3.80
N ALA A 33 19.30 6.30 4.21
CA ALA A 33 18.95 5.13 4.98
C ALA A 33 19.54 5.18 6.38
N ARG A 34 18.78 4.66 7.34
CA ARG A 34 19.21 4.28 8.68
C ARG A 34 18.99 2.77 8.81
N GLN A 35 19.43 2.20 9.93
CA GLN A 35 19.30 0.75 10.15
C GLN A 35 17.84 0.27 10.01
N ASP A 36 16.89 0.98 10.66
CA ASP A 36 15.46 0.59 10.70
C ASP A 36 14.55 1.68 10.13
N ALA A 37 15.06 2.55 9.24
CA ALA A 37 14.27 3.63 8.64
C ALA A 37 14.82 4.10 7.30
N ILE A 38 13.92 4.63 6.46
CA ILE A 38 14.24 5.43 5.28
C ILE A 38 13.93 6.88 5.61
N VAL A 39 14.85 7.79 5.27
CA VAL A 39 14.68 9.24 5.42
C VAL A 39 14.38 9.81 4.04
N ILE A 40 13.16 10.34 3.89
CA ILE A 40 12.62 10.88 2.63
C ILE A 40 12.50 12.39 2.80
N ASP A 41 13.32 13.18 2.10
CA ASP A 41 13.32 14.65 2.22
C ASP A 41 13.41 15.15 3.68
N GLY A 42 14.24 14.49 4.48
CA GLY A 42 14.40 14.78 5.91
C GLY A 42 13.33 14.17 6.84
N HIS A 43 12.30 13.53 6.29
CA HIS A 43 11.27 12.83 7.07
C HIS A 43 11.64 11.36 7.28
N GLU A 44 11.78 10.96 8.53
CA GLU A 44 12.08 9.57 8.89
C GLU A 44 10.82 8.68 8.84
N VAL A 45 10.92 7.56 8.14
CA VAL A 45 9.88 6.55 8.01
C VAL A 45 10.44 5.20 8.42
N ALA A 46 9.90 4.63 9.49
CA ALA A 46 10.28 3.29 9.98
C ALA A 46 10.16 2.23 8.86
N PHE A 47 11.18 1.38 8.75
CA PHE A 47 11.32 0.35 7.73
C PHE A 47 11.57 -1.01 8.37
N SER A 48 10.96 -2.07 7.83
CA SER A 48 11.17 -3.45 8.28
C SER A 48 11.25 -4.43 7.11
N THR A 49 11.82 -5.60 7.34
CA THR A 49 12.04 -6.65 6.33
C THR A 49 11.27 -7.93 6.65
N HIS A 50 10.13 -7.80 7.31
CA HIS A 50 9.34 -8.91 7.81
C HIS A 50 8.58 -9.61 6.69
N LYS A 51 8.41 -10.93 6.81
CA LYS A 51 7.77 -11.78 5.79
C LYS A 51 6.28 -11.97 6.03
N THR A 52 5.86 -11.86 7.28
CA THR A 52 4.48 -12.01 7.72
C THR A 52 3.98 -10.71 8.31
N ILE A 53 2.65 -10.52 8.26
CA ILE A 53 2.01 -9.30 8.78
C ILE A 53 2.21 -9.17 10.30
N ALA A 54 2.18 -10.30 11.01
CA ALA A 54 2.25 -10.37 12.47
C ALA A 54 3.63 -10.02 13.06
N GLU A 55 4.70 -10.10 12.27
CA GLU A 55 6.05 -9.71 12.72
C GLU A 55 6.20 -8.19 12.86
N SER A 56 5.35 -7.41 12.20
CA SER A 56 5.33 -5.94 12.27
C SER A 56 4.17 -5.44 13.13
N ASP A 57 4.42 -4.40 13.92
CA ASP A 57 3.38 -3.64 14.60
C ASP A 57 2.79 -2.53 13.70
N TRP A 58 1.55 -2.73 13.26
CA TRP A 58 0.81 -1.78 12.42
C TRP A 58 -0.20 -0.95 13.22
N SER A 59 -0.24 -1.07 14.55
CA SER A 59 -1.25 -0.40 15.39
C SER A 59 -1.22 1.12 15.29
N SER A 60 -0.07 1.70 14.90
CA SER A 60 0.07 3.14 14.67
C SER A 60 -0.42 3.62 13.29
N CYS A 61 -0.97 2.73 12.44
CA CYS A 61 -1.41 3.05 11.10
C CYS A 61 -2.94 3.10 11.00
N ASP A 62 -3.47 4.22 10.53
CA ASP A 62 -4.90 4.35 10.22
C ASP A 62 -5.29 3.53 8.98
N VAL A 63 -4.40 3.52 7.98
CA VAL A 63 -4.58 2.85 6.69
C VAL A 63 -3.30 2.12 6.30
N VAL A 64 -3.44 0.89 5.81
CA VAL A 64 -2.37 0.13 5.17
C VAL A 64 -2.63 0.05 3.67
N ILE A 65 -1.60 0.32 2.87
CA ILE A 65 -1.59 0.09 1.42
C ILE A 65 -0.86 -1.23 1.19
N GLU A 66 -1.61 -2.27 0.84
CA GLU A 66 -1.06 -3.60 0.61
C GLU A 66 -0.70 -3.78 -0.86
N CYS A 67 0.60 -3.69 -1.15
CA CYS A 67 1.16 -3.72 -2.50
C CYS A 67 2.14 -4.87 -2.77
N SER A 68 2.29 -5.84 -1.84
CA SER A 68 3.20 -6.97 -2.01
C SER A 68 2.78 -7.94 -3.12
N GLY A 69 1.49 -7.92 -3.49
CA GLY A 69 0.90 -8.91 -4.39
C GLY A 69 0.81 -10.33 -3.80
N LYS A 70 1.15 -10.55 -2.53
CA LYS A 70 1.12 -11.84 -1.84
C LYS A 70 -0.04 -11.99 -0.86
N MET A 71 -0.44 -10.88 -0.21
CA MET A 71 -1.56 -10.85 0.74
C MET A 71 -2.85 -10.50 -0.02
N LYS A 72 -3.53 -11.52 -0.55
CA LYS A 72 -4.66 -11.37 -1.48
C LYS A 72 -5.96 -12.07 -1.06
N SER A 73 -6.09 -12.41 0.22
CA SER A 73 -7.33 -12.96 0.79
C SER A 73 -7.71 -12.20 2.05
N THR A 74 -9.00 -12.09 2.35
CA THR A 74 -9.50 -11.43 3.56
C THR A 74 -8.90 -12.03 4.81
N ASP A 75 -8.74 -13.36 4.86
CA ASP A 75 -8.14 -14.06 6.00
C ASP A 75 -6.74 -13.54 6.34
N LYS A 76 -5.92 -13.28 5.32
CA LYS A 76 -4.57 -12.72 5.53
C LYS A 76 -4.64 -11.23 5.87
N LEU A 77 -5.49 -10.48 5.17
CA LEU A 77 -5.61 -9.03 5.33
C LEU A 77 -6.20 -8.64 6.69
N ASN A 78 -7.05 -9.49 7.27
CA ASN A 78 -7.59 -9.33 8.61
C ASN A 78 -6.49 -9.23 9.67
N ALA A 79 -5.31 -9.82 9.45
CA ALA A 79 -4.17 -9.67 10.35
C ALA A 79 -3.72 -8.21 10.55
N TYR A 80 -3.97 -7.31 9.59
CA TYR A 80 -3.78 -5.86 9.80
C TYR A 80 -4.88 -5.28 10.69
N LEU A 81 -6.13 -5.64 10.42
CA LEU A 81 -7.30 -5.15 11.15
C LEU A 81 -7.31 -5.60 12.61
N ASP A 82 -6.81 -6.80 12.89
CA ASP A 82 -6.68 -7.38 14.23
C ASP A 82 -5.64 -6.64 15.08
N GLN A 83 -4.68 -5.96 14.43
CA GLN A 83 -3.72 -5.07 15.11
C GLN A 83 -4.28 -3.65 15.37
N GLY A 84 -5.53 -3.39 14.99
CA GLY A 84 -6.19 -2.10 15.19
C GLY A 84 -6.11 -1.15 13.99
N VAL A 85 -5.56 -1.58 12.85
CA VAL A 85 -5.58 -0.77 11.63
C VAL A 85 -7.03 -0.48 11.21
N GLY A 86 -7.33 0.78 10.94
CA GLY A 86 -8.67 1.22 10.56
C GLY A 86 -9.13 0.61 9.24
N ARG A 87 -8.25 0.61 8.23
CA ARG A 87 -8.57 0.17 6.86
C ARG A 87 -7.37 -0.40 6.10
N VAL A 88 -7.64 -1.34 5.19
CA VAL A 88 -6.66 -1.86 4.24
C VAL A 88 -7.10 -1.56 2.80
N VAL A 89 -6.19 -0.99 2.01
CA VAL A 89 -6.36 -0.76 0.57
C VAL A 89 -5.40 -1.67 -0.18
N VAL A 90 -5.92 -2.60 -0.97
CA VAL A 90 -5.10 -3.55 -1.74
C VAL A 90 -4.89 -3.01 -3.16
N SER A 91 -3.65 -3.01 -3.65
CA SER A 91 -3.30 -2.51 -5.00
C SER A 91 -3.69 -3.45 -6.15
N ALA A 92 -4.38 -4.55 -5.85
CA ALA A 92 -4.82 -5.54 -6.81
C ALA A 92 -6.21 -6.08 -6.43
N PRO A 93 -6.98 -6.63 -7.39
CA PRO A 93 -8.31 -7.17 -7.11
C PRO A 93 -8.27 -8.33 -6.10
N VAL A 94 -9.17 -8.29 -5.12
CA VAL A 94 -9.50 -9.39 -4.21
C VAL A 94 -10.92 -9.81 -4.51
N LYS A 95 -11.11 -11.07 -4.92
CA LYS A 95 -12.39 -11.61 -5.42
C LYS A 95 -13.13 -12.34 -4.30
N GLU A 96 -13.45 -11.60 -3.24
CA GLU A 96 -14.12 -12.14 -2.06
C GLU A 96 -15.30 -11.26 -1.67
N GLU A 97 -16.33 -11.88 -1.10
CA GLU A 97 -17.55 -11.18 -0.72
C GLU A 97 -17.26 -10.09 0.33
N GLY A 98 -17.92 -8.94 0.21
CA GLY A 98 -17.72 -7.81 1.11
C GLY A 98 -16.48 -6.95 0.85
N VAL A 99 -15.58 -7.36 -0.06
CA VAL A 99 -14.46 -6.52 -0.48
C VAL A 99 -14.86 -5.66 -1.67
N LEU A 100 -15.04 -4.36 -1.43
CA LEU A 100 -15.41 -3.43 -2.48
C LEU A 100 -14.20 -3.15 -3.38
N ASN A 101 -14.34 -3.47 -4.67
CA ASN A 101 -13.40 -3.09 -5.71
C ASN A 101 -13.74 -1.72 -6.28
N VAL A 102 -12.85 -0.74 -6.05
CA VAL A 102 -13.11 0.68 -6.32
C VAL A 102 -12.27 1.18 -7.49
N VAL A 103 -12.90 1.91 -8.39
CA VAL A 103 -12.28 2.83 -9.35
C VAL A 103 -12.77 4.23 -9.02
N VAL A 104 -11.84 5.11 -8.66
CA VAL A 104 -12.13 6.50 -8.27
C VAL A 104 -12.71 7.26 -9.47
N GLY A 105 -13.81 7.98 -9.24
CA GLY A 105 -14.59 8.69 -10.26
C GLY A 105 -15.62 7.82 -10.98
N VAL A 106 -15.61 6.50 -10.77
CA VAL A 106 -16.56 5.56 -11.38
C VAL A 106 -17.58 5.10 -10.34
N ASN A 107 -17.13 4.36 -9.32
CA ASN A 107 -17.98 3.69 -8.32
C ASN A 107 -17.53 3.95 -6.87
N ASP A 108 -16.63 4.91 -6.63
CA ASP A 108 -16.16 5.30 -5.30
C ASP A 108 -17.27 5.80 -4.36
N HIS A 109 -18.36 6.31 -4.90
CA HIS A 109 -19.56 6.67 -4.12
C HIS A 109 -20.25 5.47 -3.44
N LEU A 110 -19.94 4.23 -3.85
CA LEU A 110 -20.42 3.00 -3.19
C LEU A 110 -19.64 2.70 -1.90
N PHE A 111 -18.54 3.40 -1.65
CA PHE A 111 -17.73 3.19 -0.47
C PHE A 111 -18.45 3.66 0.80
N GLU A 112 -18.90 2.69 1.58
CA GLU A 112 -19.40 2.88 2.95
C GLU A 112 -18.30 2.63 4.00
N PRO A 113 -17.79 3.65 4.71
CA PRO A 113 -16.69 3.49 5.66
C PRO A 113 -16.98 2.50 6.80
N ALA A 114 -18.24 2.39 7.21
CA ALA A 114 -18.69 1.51 8.28
C ALA A 114 -18.69 0.03 7.88
N LYS A 115 -18.75 -0.28 6.58
CA LYS A 115 -18.78 -1.66 6.05
C LYS A 115 -17.43 -2.06 5.45
N HIS A 116 -16.85 -1.18 4.65
CA HIS A 116 -15.67 -1.50 3.86
C HIS A 116 -14.38 -1.18 4.63
N ARG A 117 -13.97 -2.13 5.48
CA ARG A 117 -12.64 -2.11 6.15
C ARG A 117 -11.52 -2.62 5.26
N ILE A 118 -11.85 -3.41 4.23
CA ILE A 118 -10.93 -3.84 3.18
C ILE A 118 -11.53 -3.40 1.85
N VAL A 119 -10.74 -2.70 1.04
CA VAL A 119 -11.10 -2.30 -0.32
C VAL A 119 -9.94 -2.57 -1.26
N THR A 120 -10.22 -2.66 -2.56
CA THR A 120 -9.17 -2.79 -3.58
C THR A 120 -9.21 -1.61 -4.54
N ALA A 121 -8.03 -1.12 -4.94
CA ALA A 121 -7.88 -0.05 -5.93
C ALA A 121 -7.95 -0.57 -7.39
N ALA A 122 -8.67 -1.67 -7.59
CA ALA A 122 -8.77 -2.41 -8.84
C ALA A 122 -7.39 -2.74 -9.46
N SER A 123 -7.37 -2.97 -10.77
CA SER A 123 -6.14 -3.11 -11.55
C SER A 123 -5.91 -1.86 -12.40
N CYS A 124 -4.69 -1.65 -12.90
CA CYS A 124 -4.40 -0.55 -13.84
C CYS A 124 -5.28 -0.64 -15.10
N THR A 125 -5.50 -1.83 -15.65
CA THR A 125 -6.40 -2.05 -16.80
C THR A 125 -7.84 -1.68 -16.47
N THR A 126 -8.32 -2.04 -15.27
CA THR A 126 -9.68 -1.69 -14.83
C THR A 126 -9.83 -0.18 -14.64
N ASN A 127 -8.83 0.50 -14.05
CA ASN A 127 -8.85 1.95 -13.89
C ASN A 127 -8.85 2.68 -15.25
N CYS A 128 -8.16 2.15 -16.26
CA CYS A 128 -8.18 2.70 -17.61
C CYS A 128 -9.54 2.48 -18.31
N LEU A 129 -10.10 1.28 -18.21
CA LEU A 129 -11.29 0.90 -18.99
C LEU A 129 -12.62 1.36 -18.36
N ALA A 130 -12.75 1.32 -17.03
CA ALA A 130 -14.02 1.56 -16.37
C ALA A 130 -14.64 2.96 -16.63
N PRO A 131 -13.86 4.06 -16.69
CA PRO A 131 -14.40 5.37 -17.07
C PRO A 131 -14.98 5.39 -18.48
N VAL A 132 -14.39 4.66 -19.44
CA VAL A 132 -14.88 4.57 -20.82
C VAL A 132 -16.21 3.82 -20.89
N VAL A 133 -16.36 2.76 -20.10
CA VAL A 133 -17.59 1.94 -20.05
C VAL A 133 -18.75 2.66 -19.34
N LYS A 134 -18.45 3.58 -18.42
CA LYS A 134 -19.46 4.35 -17.67
C LYS A 134 -20.22 5.37 -18.54
N VAL A 135 -19.63 5.80 -19.67
CA VAL A 135 -20.20 6.82 -20.58
C VAL A 135 -21.44 6.31 -21.30
#